data_AF-A0A4Q6EUA3-F1
#
_entry.id   AF-A0A4Q6EUA3-F1
#
_cell.length_a   1.000
_cell.length_b   1.000
_cell.length_c   1.000
_cell.angle_alpha   90.00
_cell.angle_beta   90.00
_cell.angle_gamma   90.00
#
_symmetry.space_group_name_H-M   'P 1'
#
loop_
_entity.id
_entity.type
_entity.pdbx_description
1 polymer ?
#
loop_
_entity_poly.entity_id
_entity_poly.type
_entity_poly.pdbx_seq_one_letter_code
_entity_poly.pdbx_strand_id
1 'polypeptide(L)'
;MKFAVLSLLALSLSPAAFAESDLSIPGEKWVAKFDKYVCAAFGAGVAQPSALSEIGFTFETITTDSTLDNGVIRGSFTDGDTACRYSAIVLADNAAATMKLVESKAYATAGEGSCARGQATLDAALRENNYLYYGHPHNLAIMAPLAGAEAVCGAGATNVGINFVVSGKIKQ
;
A
#
# COMPACT_ATOMS: atom_id res chain seq x y z
N MET A 1 -34.33 60.80 -6.36
CA MET A 1 -33.12 60.02 -6.08
C MET A 1 -33.55 58.65 -5.58
N LYS A 2 -33.36 57.58 -6.37
CA LYS A 2 -33.76 56.21 -6.01
C LYS A 2 -32.52 55.47 -5.50
N PHE A 3 -32.51 55.14 -4.22
CA PHE A 3 -31.47 54.30 -3.60
C PHE A 3 -31.69 52.85 -4.03
N ALA A 4 -30.75 52.31 -4.81
CA ALA A 4 -30.68 50.89 -5.12
C ALA A 4 -29.98 50.18 -3.96
N VAL A 5 -30.72 49.38 -3.20
CA VAL A 5 -30.19 48.47 -2.19
C VAL A 5 -29.61 47.26 -2.92
N LEU A 6 -28.29 47.25 -3.11
CA LEU A 6 -27.56 46.11 -3.67
C LEU A 6 -27.30 45.12 -2.51
N SER A 7 -28.19 44.14 -2.35
CA SER A 7 -27.97 43.01 -1.43
C SER A 7 -26.85 42.12 -1.98
N LEU A 8 -25.68 42.16 -1.35
CA LEU A 8 -24.63 41.17 -1.52
C LEU A 8 -25.13 39.83 -0.97
N LEU A 9 -25.49 38.90 -1.86
CA LEU A 9 -25.52 37.47 -1.53
C LEU A 9 -24.09 37.02 -1.25
N ALA A 10 -23.73 36.91 0.02
CA ALA A 10 -22.56 36.15 0.44
C ALA A 10 -22.82 34.66 0.16
N LEU A 11 -22.33 34.16 -0.98
CA LEU A 11 -22.22 32.72 -1.20
C LEU A 11 -21.23 32.17 -0.16
N SER A 12 -21.76 31.56 0.89
CA SER A 12 -20.99 30.73 1.80
C SER A 12 -20.51 29.49 1.05
N LEU A 13 -19.30 29.56 0.47
CA LEU A 13 -18.56 28.39 0.02
C LEU A 13 -18.28 27.51 1.24
N SER A 14 -19.13 26.52 1.47
CA SER A 14 -18.81 25.43 2.40
C SER A 14 -17.76 24.56 1.71
N PRO A 15 -16.57 24.33 2.32
CA PRO A 15 -15.61 23.41 1.73
C PRO A 15 -16.23 22.03 1.68
N ALA A 16 -16.43 21.50 0.48
CA ALA A 16 -16.77 20.10 0.30
C ALA A 16 -15.55 19.28 0.77
N ALA A 17 -15.69 18.57 1.89
CA ALA A 17 -14.72 17.55 2.28
C ALA A 17 -14.81 16.43 1.23
N PHE A 18 -13.87 16.41 0.29
CA PHE A 18 -13.74 15.31 -0.65
C PHE A 18 -13.31 14.08 0.15
N ALA A 19 -14.16 13.04 0.15
CA ALA A 19 -13.79 11.76 0.72
C ALA A 19 -12.60 11.21 -0.06
N GLU A 20 -11.44 11.11 0.60
CA GLU A 20 -10.28 10.50 0.00
C GLU A 20 -10.49 9.00 -0.19
N SER A 21 -10.00 8.48 -1.30
CA SER A 21 -10.00 7.04 -1.59
C SER A 21 -8.60 6.53 -1.90
N ASP A 22 -8.45 5.21 -1.81
CA ASP A 22 -7.26 4.50 -2.29
C ASP A 22 -7.05 4.74 -3.79
N LEU A 23 -5.81 4.57 -4.23
CA LEU A 23 -5.45 4.51 -5.65
C LEU A 23 -6.13 3.29 -6.31
N SER A 24 -6.32 3.40 -7.63
CA SER A 24 -6.87 2.34 -8.47
C SER A 24 -6.24 2.40 -9.86
N ILE A 25 -6.12 1.25 -10.52
CA ILE A 25 -5.72 1.17 -11.94
C ILE A 25 -6.91 0.75 -12.82
N PRO A 26 -6.96 1.16 -14.10
CA PRO A 26 -7.94 0.62 -15.02
C PRO A 26 -7.79 -0.90 -15.18
N GLY A 27 -8.91 -1.62 -15.14
CA GLY A 27 -8.90 -3.05 -15.47
C GLY A 27 -8.41 -3.99 -14.37
N GLU A 28 -8.39 -3.56 -13.10
CA GLU A 28 -8.17 -4.47 -11.96
C GLU A 28 -9.05 -5.72 -12.09
N LYS A 29 -8.41 -6.90 -12.02
CA LYS A 29 -9.00 -8.19 -12.35
C LYS A 29 -8.74 -9.25 -11.31
N TRP A 30 -7.54 -9.29 -10.75
CA TRP A 30 -7.14 -10.28 -9.76
C TRP A 30 -6.89 -9.63 -8.42
N VAL A 31 -7.17 -10.38 -7.35
CA VAL A 31 -6.89 -9.96 -5.98
C VAL A 31 -6.12 -11.03 -5.23
N ALA A 32 -4.98 -10.65 -4.67
CA ALA A 32 -4.23 -11.44 -3.71
C ALA A 32 -4.31 -10.76 -2.34
N LYS A 33 -4.47 -11.56 -1.28
CA LYS A 33 -4.54 -11.08 0.10
C LYS A 33 -3.20 -11.28 0.77
N PHE A 34 -2.84 -10.37 1.66
CA PHE A 34 -1.68 -10.58 2.52
C PHE A 34 -1.87 -11.88 3.31
N ASP A 35 -0.79 -12.67 3.38
CA ASP A 35 -0.75 -13.96 4.06
C ASP A 35 0.21 -13.92 5.23
N LYS A 36 1.48 -13.61 4.97
CA LYS A 36 2.56 -13.65 5.97
C LYS A 36 3.81 -12.91 5.49
N TYR A 37 4.76 -12.76 6.39
CA TYR A 37 6.14 -12.40 6.05
C TYR A 37 6.97 -13.67 5.82
N VAL A 38 7.91 -13.65 4.88
CA VAL A 38 8.78 -14.80 4.55
C VAL A 38 10.21 -14.35 4.27
N CYS A 39 11.19 -15.25 4.43
CA CYS A 39 12.59 -14.96 4.09
C CYS A 39 13.02 -15.52 2.73
N ALA A 40 12.24 -16.47 2.19
CA ALA A 40 12.48 -17.11 0.91
C ALA A 40 11.17 -17.71 0.35
N ALA A 41 11.16 -18.06 -0.93
CA ALA A 41 10.06 -18.77 -1.56
C ALA A 41 9.77 -20.09 -0.82
N PHE A 42 8.49 -20.43 -0.68
CA PHE A 42 8.00 -21.59 0.09
C PHE A 42 8.41 -21.61 1.57
N GLY A 43 8.94 -20.51 2.10
CA GLY A 43 9.36 -20.40 3.49
C GLY A 43 8.21 -20.44 4.50
N ALA A 44 8.57 -20.79 5.74
CA ALA A 44 7.70 -20.60 6.89
C ALA A 44 7.43 -19.09 7.11
N GLY A 45 6.30 -18.80 7.76
CA GLY A 45 5.99 -17.44 8.18
C GLY A 45 6.97 -16.96 9.25
N VAL A 46 7.42 -15.71 9.14
CA VAL A 46 8.24 -15.05 10.16
C VAL A 46 7.48 -13.90 10.81
N ALA A 47 8.03 -13.37 11.90
CA ALA A 47 7.47 -12.22 12.58
C ALA A 47 7.48 -10.97 11.70
N GLN A 48 6.61 -10.01 12.01
CA GLN A 48 6.58 -8.71 11.36
C GLN A 48 7.90 -7.96 11.61
N PRO A 49 8.56 -7.43 10.56
CA PRO A 49 9.75 -6.60 10.71
C PRO A 49 9.50 -5.34 11.55
N SER A 50 10.52 -4.88 12.29
CA SER A 50 10.37 -3.81 13.28
C SER A 50 9.85 -2.52 12.63
N ALA A 51 10.36 -2.17 11.44
CA ALA A 51 9.93 -1.01 10.66
C ALA A 51 8.41 -0.93 10.45
N LEU A 52 7.75 -2.08 10.27
CA LEU A 52 6.29 -2.13 10.08
C LEU A 52 5.56 -2.18 11.42
N SER A 53 6.12 -2.88 12.42
CA SER A 53 5.52 -2.95 13.75
C SER A 53 5.49 -1.60 14.47
N GLU A 54 6.52 -0.77 14.27
CA GLU A 54 6.65 0.56 14.88
C GLU A 54 5.56 1.54 14.42
N ILE A 55 5.09 1.38 13.18
CA ILE A 55 3.99 2.18 12.62
C ILE A 55 2.64 1.46 12.68
N GLY A 56 2.58 0.26 13.26
CA GLY A 56 1.36 -0.55 13.31
C GLY A 56 0.79 -0.89 11.93
N PHE A 57 1.64 -1.02 10.90
CA PHE A 57 1.18 -1.23 9.54
C PHE A 57 0.73 -2.67 9.28
N THR A 58 -0.36 -2.81 8.55
CA THR A 58 -0.92 -4.08 8.09
C THR A 58 -1.15 -4.03 6.58
N PHE A 59 -0.50 -4.94 5.84
CA PHE A 59 -0.84 -5.19 4.44
C PHE A 59 -2.18 -5.91 4.35
N GLU A 60 -3.00 -5.55 3.36
CA GLU A 60 -4.32 -6.15 3.17
C GLU A 60 -4.39 -6.90 1.85
N THR A 61 -4.18 -6.17 0.75
CA THR A 61 -4.32 -6.74 -0.59
C THR A 61 -3.29 -6.18 -1.56
N ILE A 62 -3.03 -6.94 -2.61
CA ILE A 62 -2.56 -6.43 -3.88
C ILE A 62 -3.57 -6.83 -4.95
N THR A 63 -4.04 -5.87 -5.74
CA THR A 63 -4.83 -6.15 -6.94
C THR A 63 -3.99 -5.94 -8.18
N THR A 64 -4.27 -6.67 -9.24
CA THR A 64 -3.57 -6.53 -10.52
C THR A 64 -4.54 -6.52 -11.68
N ASP A 65 -4.10 -5.95 -12.80
CA ASP A 65 -4.83 -6.05 -14.07
C ASP A 65 -4.69 -7.44 -14.72
N SER A 66 -5.09 -7.57 -15.98
CA SER A 66 -4.97 -8.83 -16.72
C SER A 66 -3.56 -9.21 -17.16
N THR A 67 -2.62 -8.26 -17.24
CA THR A 67 -1.24 -8.54 -17.63
C THR A 67 -0.40 -8.98 -16.44
N LEU A 68 -0.85 -8.64 -15.22
CA LEU A 68 -0.14 -8.83 -13.96
C LEU A 68 1.07 -7.89 -13.78
N ASP A 69 1.28 -6.97 -14.72
CA ASP A 69 2.40 -6.03 -14.68
C ASP A 69 2.07 -4.78 -13.85
N ASN A 70 0.77 -4.47 -13.72
CA ASN A 70 0.29 -3.33 -12.97
C ASN A 70 -0.38 -3.81 -11.68
N GLY A 71 0.15 -3.37 -10.53
CA GLY A 71 -0.34 -3.74 -9.21
C GLY A 71 -0.77 -2.55 -8.36
N VAL A 72 -1.78 -2.74 -7.51
CA VAL A 72 -2.16 -1.78 -6.46
C VAL A 72 -2.11 -2.45 -5.10
N ILE A 73 -1.13 -2.08 -4.28
CA ILE A 73 -0.97 -2.54 -2.90
C ILE A 73 -1.83 -1.66 -2.00
N ARG A 74 -2.51 -2.26 -1.02
CA ARG A 74 -3.34 -1.57 -0.03
C ARG A 74 -3.06 -2.06 1.38
N GLY A 75 -3.16 -1.14 2.34
CA GLY A 75 -3.01 -1.45 3.76
C GLY A 75 -3.47 -0.31 4.66
N SER A 76 -3.33 -0.53 5.95
CA SER A 76 -3.73 0.42 6.99
C SER A 76 -2.69 0.49 8.11
N PHE A 77 -2.64 1.62 8.80
CA PHE A 77 -1.73 1.87 9.91
C PHE A 77 -2.23 2.98 10.82
N THR A 78 -1.51 3.21 11.92
CA THR A 78 -1.78 4.31 12.85
C THR A 78 -0.56 5.23 12.93
N ASP A 79 -0.75 6.51 12.63
CA ASP A 79 0.27 7.55 12.78
C ASP A 79 -0.05 8.39 14.03
N GLY A 80 0.47 7.96 15.18
CA GLY A 80 0.00 8.47 16.48
C GLY A 80 -1.46 8.04 16.71
N ASP A 81 -2.35 9.00 16.95
CA ASP A 81 -3.79 8.76 17.10
C ASP A 81 -4.56 8.79 15.76
N THR A 82 -3.86 9.01 14.64
CA THR A 82 -4.48 9.09 13.30
C THR A 82 -4.57 7.71 12.66
N ALA A 83 -5.78 7.21 12.41
CA ALA A 83 -5.99 6.03 11.58
C ALA A 83 -5.78 6.38 10.10
N CYS A 84 -4.89 5.65 9.44
CA CYS A 84 -4.42 5.94 8.09
C CYS A 84 -4.65 4.77 7.14
N ARG A 85 -5.00 5.11 5.90
CA ARG A 85 -4.96 4.21 4.74
C ARG A 85 -3.69 4.46 3.95
N TYR A 86 -3.18 3.41 3.32
CA TYR A 86 -2.11 3.47 2.33
C TYR A 86 -2.52 2.72 1.08
N SER A 87 -2.20 3.30 -0.07
CA SER A 87 -2.27 2.61 -1.35
C SER A 87 -1.09 3.00 -2.24
N ALA A 88 -0.58 2.04 -3.01
CA ALA A 88 0.56 2.24 -3.91
C ALA A 88 0.37 1.52 -5.23
N ILE A 89 0.65 2.22 -6.33
CA ILE A 89 0.76 1.65 -7.66
C ILE A 89 2.19 1.20 -7.89
N VAL A 90 2.35 -0.08 -8.22
CA VAL A 90 3.63 -0.71 -8.51
C VAL A 90 3.61 -1.34 -9.90
N LEU A 91 4.73 -1.28 -10.59
CA LEU A 91 4.92 -1.92 -11.89
C LEU A 91 5.92 -3.07 -11.78
N ALA A 92 5.57 -4.24 -12.30
CA ALA A 92 6.45 -5.39 -12.36
C ALA A 92 7.20 -5.45 -13.70
N ASP A 93 8.48 -5.83 -13.63
CA ASP A 93 9.26 -6.31 -14.76
C ASP A 93 9.44 -7.82 -14.60
N ASN A 94 8.64 -8.58 -15.34
CA ASN A 94 8.66 -10.04 -15.27
C ASN A 94 9.96 -10.67 -15.78
N ALA A 95 10.70 -9.97 -16.65
CA ALA A 95 11.97 -10.47 -17.16
C ALA A 95 13.08 -10.31 -16.11
N ALA A 96 13.08 -9.19 -15.39
CA ALA A 96 14.02 -8.92 -14.31
C ALA A 96 13.60 -9.49 -12.94
N ALA A 97 12.34 -9.95 -12.81
CA ALA A 97 11.71 -10.32 -11.54
C ALA A 97 11.78 -9.19 -10.51
N THR A 98 11.61 -7.94 -10.96
CA THR A 98 11.61 -6.75 -10.12
C THR A 98 10.26 -6.06 -10.15
N MET A 99 10.03 -5.19 -9.17
CA MET A 99 8.91 -4.28 -9.14
C MET A 99 9.34 -2.92 -8.65
N LYS A 100 8.64 -1.88 -9.09
CA LYS A 100 8.96 -0.49 -8.80
C LYS A 100 7.72 0.29 -8.38
N LEU A 101 7.84 1.09 -7.33
CA LEU A 101 6.84 2.07 -6.94
C LEU A 101 6.75 3.19 -7.98
N VAL A 102 5.53 3.48 -8.43
CA VAL A 102 5.26 4.59 -9.35
C VAL A 102 4.52 5.72 -8.66
N GLU A 103 3.52 5.38 -7.85
CA GLU A 103 2.71 6.35 -7.14
C GLU A 103 2.31 5.76 -5.78
N SER A 104 2.25 6.60 -4.75
CA SER A 104 1.76 6.24 -3.43
C SER A 104 0.86 7.32 -2.88
N LYS A 105 -0.03 6.91 -1.98
CA LYS A 105 -0.93 7.80 -1.27
C LYS A 105 -1.20 7.25 0.12
N ALA A 106 -1.09 8.10 1.14
CA ALA A 106 -1.66 7.85 2.45
C ALA A 106 -2.57 8.99 2.89
N TYR A 107 -3.67 8.65 3.57
CA TYR A 107 -4.65 9.62 4.02
C TYR A 107 -5.32 9.18 5.32
N ALA A 108 -5.75 10.15 6.12
CA ALA A 108 -6.47 9.89 7.36
C ALA A 108 -7.90 9.41 7.04
N THR A 109 -8.37 8.35 7.70
CA THR A 109 -9.73 7.84 7.48
C THR A 109 -10.80 8.64 8.20
N ALA A 110 -10.40 9.42 9.21
CA ALA A 110 -11.29 10.25 10.00
C ALA A 110 -10.52 11.46 10.56
N GLY A 111 -11.19 12.61 10.57
CA GLY A 111 -10.65 13.85 11.15
C GLY A 111 -9.52 14.47 10.36
N GLU A 112 -8.89 15.48 10.97
CA GLU A 112 -7.68 16.12 10.46
C GLU A 112 -6.47 15.44 11.12
N GLY A 113 -5.59 14.86 10.30
CA GLY A 113 -4.41 14.14 10.78
C GLY A 113 -3.41 13.92 9.64
N SER A 114 -2.16 13.63 9.98
CA SER A 114 -1.11 13.37 8.99
C SER A 114 -0.74 11.90 8.97
N CYS A 115 -0.61 11.34 7.76
CA CYS A 115 -0.16 9.97 7.51
C CYS A 115 1.24 9.94 6.85
N ALA A 116 1.95 11.07 6.86
CA ALA A 116 3.16 11.27 6.07
C ALA A 116 4.34 10.40 6.53
N ARG A 117 4.46 10.13 7.84
CA ARG A 117 5.57 9.34 8.39
C ARG A 117 5.43 7.87 7.98
N GLY A 118 4.23 7.30 8.12
CA GLY A 118 3.96 5.95 7.66
C GLY A 118 4.10 5.84 6.14
N GLN A 119 3.59 6.81 5.37
CA GLN A 119 3.76 6.84 3.92
C GLN A 119 5.24 6.80 3.51
N ALA A 120 6.07 7.68 4.08
CA ALA A 120 7.50 7.73 3.75
C ALA A 120 8.23 6.42 4.04
N THR A 121 7.85 5.74 5.13
CA THR A 121 8.41 4.44 5.51
C THR A 121 8.06 3.37 4.47
N LEU A 122 6.79 3.33 4.03
CA LEU A 122 6.29 2.36 3.06
C LEU A 122 6.84 2.64 1.66
N ASP A 123 6.95 3.90 1.28
CA ASP A 123 7.51 4.30 -0.02
C ASP A 123 8.98 3.94 -0.14
N ALA A 124 9.74 4.05 0.96
CA ALA A 124 11.11 3.57 1.01
C ALA A 124 11.18 2.04 0.85
N ALA A 125 10.30 1.30 1.52
CA ALA A 125 10.24 -0.16 1.45
C ALA A 125 9.79 -0.67 0.07
N LEU A 126 8.92 0.07 -0.64
CA LEU A 126 8.35 -0.36 -1.93
C LEU A 126 9.06 0.22 -3.16
N ARG A 127 10.05 1.11 -2.97
CA ARG A 127 10.70 1.89 -4.04
C ARG A 127 11.09 1.04 -5.26
N GLU A 128 11.90 0.02 -5.04
CA GLU A 128 12.36 -0.91 -6.08
C GLU A 128 12.82 -2.21 -5.42
N ASN A 129 12.21 -3.33 -5.81
CA ASN A 129 12.38 -4.60 -5.11
C ASN A 129 12.42 -5.77 -6.08
N ASN A 130 13.20 -6.81 -5.73
CA ASN A 130 12.98 -8.13 -6.31
C ASN A 130 11.65 -8.69 -5.79
N TYR A 131 10.99 -9.52 -6.57
CA TYR A 131 9.87 -10.32 -6.10
C TYR A 131 10.07 -11.81 -6.40
N LEU A 132 9.37 -12.64 -5.63
CA LEU A 132 9.30 -14.07 -5.83
C LEU A 132 7.88 -14.45 -6.24
N TYR A 133 7.74 -15.27 -7.28
CA TYR A 133 6.46 -15.82 -7.71
C TYR A 133 6.49 -17.34 -7.67
N TYR A 134 5.58 -17.96 -6.92
CA TYR A 134 5.65 -19.40 -6.64
C TYR A 134 4.31 -20.01 -6.20
N GLY A 135 4.26 -21.36 -6.16
CA GLY A 135 3.17 -22.12 -5.53
C GLY A 135 1.86 -22.25 -6.32
N HIS A 136 0.98 -23.12 -5.79
CA HIS A 136 -0.44 -23.28 -6.14
C HIS A 136 -1.26 -23.42 -4.84
N PRO A 137 -2.11 -22.45 -4.45
CA PRO A 137 -2.41 -21.20 -5.16
C PRO A 137 -1.17 -20.31 -5.34
N HIS A 138 -1.21 -19.42 -6.33
CA HIS A 138 -0.08 -18.55 -6.67
C HIS A 138 0.20 -17.55 -5.54
N ASN A 139 1.49 -17.38 -5.24
CA ASN A 139 2.04 -16.48 -4.25
C ASN A 139 2.88 -15.41 -4.94
N LEU A 140 2.82 -14.18 -4.42
CA LEU A 140 3.72 -13.08 -4.74
C LEU A 140 4.36 -12.61 -3.44
N ALA A 141 5.69 -12.75 -3.31
CA ALA A 141 6.43 -12.17 -2.20
C ALA A 141 7.30 -11.00 -2.68
N ILE A 142 7.02 -9.81 -2.17
CA ILE A 142 7.80 -8.59 -2.44
C ILE A 142 8.96 -8.54 -1.47
N MET A 143 10.20 -8.66 -1.95
CA MET A 143 11.38 -8.71 -1.10
C MET A 143 11.82 -7.30 -0.70
N ALA A 144 11.13 -6.71 0.29
CA ALA A 144 11.34 -5.33 0.71
C ALA A 144 12.52 -5.18 1.69
N PRO A 145 13.37 -4.14 1.55
CA PRO A 145 14.35 -3.79 2.56
C PRO A 145 13.63 -3.21 3.78
N LEU A 146 13.65 -3.95 4.89
CA LEU A 146 12.92 -3.57 6.11
C LEU A 146 13.85 -3.66 7.32
N ALA A 147 13.85 -2.63 8.15
CA ALA A 147 14.55 -2.71 9.43
C ALA A 147 13.98 -3.87 10.26
N GLY A 148 14.88 -4.59 10.93
CA GLY A 148 14.56 -5.84 11.62
C GLY A 148 14.63 -7.10 10.75
N ALA A 149 14.99 -7.00 9.47
CA ALA A 149 15.19 -8.16 8.59
C ALA A 149 16.15 -9.20 9.19
N GLU A 150 17.30 -8.75 9.71
CA GLU A 150 18.28 -9.64 10.34
C GLU A 150 17.71 -10.41 11.55
N ALA A 151 16.86 -9.76 12.34
CA ALA A 151 16.24 -10.37 13.51
C ALA A 151 15.22 -11.46 13.13
N VAL A 152 14.55 -11.34 11.99
CA VAL A 152 13.49 -12.28 11.56
C VAL A 152 13.96 -13.29 10.50
N CYS A 153 14.97 -12.95 9.71
CA CYS A 153 15.50 -13.76 8.62
C CYS A 153 16.95 -14.23 8.80
N GLY A 154 17.58 -13.87 9.92
CA GLY A 154 18.92 -14.32 10.27
C GLY A 154 20.03 -13.35 9.87
N ALA A 155 21.24 -13.63 10.36
CA ALA A 155 22.41 -12.77 10.25
C ALA A 155 22.66 -12.30 8.80
N GLY A 156 22.86 -10.99 8.61
CA GLY A 156 23.11 -10.37 7.30
C GLY A 156 21.91 -10.23 6.37
N ALA A 157 20.70 -10.65 6.77
CA ALA A 157 19.51 -10.43 5.96
C ALA A 157 19.11 -8.96 5.93
N THR A 158 18.94 -8.40 4.74
CA THR A 158 18.52 -7.01 4.52
C THR A 158 17.06 -6.87 4.10
N ASN A 159 16.46 -7.97 3.60
CA ASN A 159 15.12 -7.95 3.00
C ASN A 159 14.21 -8.98 3.66
N VAL A 160 12.92 -8.67 3.68
CA VAL A 160 11.85 -9.59 4.09
C VAL A 160 10.77 -9.59 3.02
N GLY A 161 10.32 -10.78 2.65
CA GLY A 161 9.24 -10.99 1.70
C GLY A 161 7.89 -10.66 2.32
N ILE A 162 7.15 -9.72 1.72
CA ILE A 162 5.75 -9.45 2.01
C ILE A 162 4.91 -10.36 1.10
N ASN A 163 4.38 -11.46 1.65
CA ASN A 163 3.72 -12.50 0.85
C ASN A 163 2.22 -12.26 0.71
N PHE A 164 1.75 -12.31 -0.54
CA PHE A 164 0.35 -12.27 -0.92
C PHE A 164 -0.03 -13.57 -1.62
N VAL A 165 -1.23 -14.08 -1.32
CA VAL A 165 -1.78 -15.30 -1.94
C VAL A 165 -3.00 -14.94 -2.77
N VAL A 166 -3.04 -15.41 -4.01
CA VAL A 166 -4.19 -15.18 -4.91
C VAL A 166 -5.47 -15.71 -4.25
N SER A 167 -6.43 -14.80 -4.09
CA SER A 167 -7.74 -15.09 -3.47
C SER A 167 -8.87 -15.20 -4.50
N GLY A 168 -8.67 -14.69 -5.71
CA GLY A 168 -9.60 -14.87 -6.82
C GLY A 168 -9.62 -13.70 -7.80
N LYS A 169 -10.71 -13.64 -8.58
CA LYS A 169 -11.03 -12.52 -9.46
C LYS A 169 -11.86 -11.48 -8.72
N ILE A 170 -11.61 -10.22 -9.03
CA ILE A 170 -12.48 -9.11 -8.61
C ILE A 170 -13.80 -9.24 -9.38
N LYS A 171 -14.92 -9.18 -8.67
CA LYS A 171 -16.24 -9.11 -9.30
C LYS A 171 -16.49 -7.65 -9.67
N GLN A 172 -16.61 -7.40 -10.97
CA GLN A 172 -17.05 -6.11 -11.50
C GLN A 172 -18.58 -6.02 -11.47
#